data_AF-A0A3A0A914-F1
#
_entry.id   AF-A0A3A0A914-F1
#
_cell.length_a   1.000
_cell.length_b   1.000
_cell.length_c   1.000
_cell.angle_alpha   90.00
_cell.angle_beta   90.00
_cell.angle_gamma   90.00
#
_symmetry.space_group_name_H-M   'P 1'
#
loop_
_entity.id
_entity.type
_entity.pdbx_description
1 polymer ?
#
loop_
_entity_poly.entity_id
_entity_poly.type
_entity_poly.pdbx_seq_one_letter_code
_entity_poly.pdbx_strand_id
1 'polypeptide(L)'
;MNAQADEVIDRLVRWAEDQESVRTMLLTSTRAIPHTAVDVFSDYDVILAVRDIHPFFEDRSWLDAFGEVLVSYWDPIHPAPEHGIEQSGNVIQFADGLKIDFTLWPVEPALPAELDAGYTILLDKDNLTTGMLAPTYTAYIPKPPDEATYQRMVEEFFSDAPYVAKCLWRDELLPAKWCLDYDMKHVYLRPMLEWRMECDHGWSAPTGALGKGLKKRLPSALWTQLENTYAGAGIAENWEALFRTIALFRQVACEVADRLGYAYPHELDQRVTHYAQKMRQTRPEVVFGRRP
;
A
#
# COMPACT_ATOMS: atom_id res chain seq x y z
N MET A 1 19.20 12.13 -15.02
CA MET A 1 19.05 10.70 -14.69
C MET A 1 20.31 10.28 -13.95
N ASN A 2 20.17 9.50 -12.89
CA ASN A 2 21.31 9.06 -12.05
C ASN A 2 22.10 8.01 -12.83
N ALA A 3 23.42 8.20 -13.00
CA ALA A 3 24.27 7.30 -13.81
C ALA A 3 24.20 5.82 -13.37
N GLN A 4 23.96 5.55 -12.09
CA GLN A 4 23.80 4.20 -11.54
C GLN A 4 22.47 3.53 -11.95
N ALA A 5 21.43 4.32 -12.24
CA ALA A 5 20.14 3.78 -12.67
C ALA A 5 20.26 3.12 -14.05
N ASP A 6 21.04 3.73 -14.93
CA ASP A 6 21.29 3.26 -16.28
C ASP A 6 22.14 1.97 -16.27
N GLU A 7 23.13 1.84 -15.37
CA GLU A 7 23.99 0.64 -15.30
C GLU A 7 23.24 -0.66 -14.93
N VAL A 8 22.31 -0.59 -13.97
CA VAL A 8 21.51 -1.78 -13.57
C VAL A 8 20.55 -2.18 -14.67
N ILE A 9 19.90 -1.20 -15.33
CA ILE A 9 19.02 -1.45 -16.47
C ILE A 9 19.81 -2.07 -17.62
N ASP A 10 20.99 -1.54 -17.94
CA ASP A 10 21.87 -2.08 -18.98
C ASP A 10 22.31 -3.51 -18.66
N ARG A 11 22.52 -3.84 -17.39
CA ARG A 11 22.84 -5.20 -16.96
C ARG A 11 21.64 -6.14 -17.09
N LEU A 12 20.45 -5.70 -16.70
CA LEU A 12 19.19 -6.43 -16.90
C LEU A 12 18.95 -6.73 -18.38
N VAL A 13 19.06 -5.72 -19.24
CA VAL A 13 18.88 -5.84 -20.70
C VAL A 13 19.87 -6.83 -21.28
N ARG A 14 21.17 -6.66 -21.03
CA ARG A 14 22.20 -7.58 -21.55
C ARG A 14 21.99 -9.01 -21.10
N TRP A 15 21.72 -9.23 -19.81
CA TRP A 15 21.43 -10.57 -19.30
C TRP A 15 20.22 -11.17 -20.01
N ALA A 16 19.13 -10.42 -20.15
CA ALA A 16 17.90 -10.89 -20.77
C ALA A 16 18.06 -11.15 -22.28
N GLU A 17 18.90 -10.38 -22.98
CA GLU A 17 19.26 -10.62 -24.38
C GLU A 17 19.90 -12.00 -24.57
N ASP A 18 20.81 -12.37 -23.67
CA ASP A 18 21.52 -13.66 -23.70
C ASP A 18 20.63 -14.86 -23.26
N GLN A 19 19.50 -14.61 -22.58
CA GLN A 19 18.56 -15.67 -22.20
C GLN A 19 17.60 -16.02 -23.35
N GLU A 20 17.68 -17.25 -23.86
CA GLU A 20 16.77 -17.73 -24.92
C GLU A 20 15.32 -17.89 -24.43
N SER A 21 15.10 -18.14 -23.14
CA SER A 21 13.75 -18.29 -22.58
C SER A 21 13.05 -16.96 -22.37
N VAL A 22 13.78 -15.87 -22.05
CA VAL A 22 13.23 -14.52 -21.87
C VAL A 22 12.85 -13.93 -23.22
N ARG A 23 11.59 -13.54 -23.38
CA ARG A 23 11.01 -12.98 -24.61
C ARG A 23 10.75 -11.49 -24.50
N THR A 24 10.28 -11.03 -23.34
CA THR A 24 9.99 -9.63 -23.07
C THR A 24 10.39 -9.30 -21.64
N MET A 25 10.81 -8.06 -21.41
CA MET A 25 11.12 -7.54 -20.09
C MET A 25 10.55 -6.13 -19.94
N LEU A 26 9.83 -5.91 -18.84
CA LEU A 26 9.28 -4.61 -18.47
C LEU A 26 9.88 -4.15 -17.15
N LEU A 27 10.15 -2.86 -17.04
CA LEU A 27 10.37 -2.17 -15.77
C LEU A 27 9.05 -1.53 -15.35
N THR A 28 8.59 -1.72 -14.12
CA THR A 28 7.31 -1.19 -13.63
C THR A 28 7.51 -0.24 -12.43
N SER A 29 6.41 0.16 -11.79
CA SER A 29 6.42 0.84 -10.49
C SER A 29 7.18 2.18 -10.55
N THR A 30 7.72 2.63 -9.41
CA THR A 30 8.25 3.99 -9.17
C THR A 30 9.27 4.44 -10.24
N ARG A 31 10.10 3.53 -10.74
CA ARG A 31 11.12 3.83 -11.76
C ARG A 31 10.54 4.02 -13.16
N ALA A 32 9.36 3.49 -13.43
CA ALA A 32 8.66 3.66 -14.69
C ALA A 32 7.72 4.88 -14.71
N ILE A 33 7.55 5.60 -13.59
CA ILE A 33 6.69 6.79 -13.51
C ILE A 33 7.48 8.05 -13.91
N PRO A 34 7.07 8.78 -14.96
CA PRO A 34 7.71 10.03 -15.35
C PRO A 34 7.78 11.04 -14.19
N HIS A 35 8.89 11.78 -14.12
CA HIS A 35 9.11 12.87 -13.15
C HIS A 35 9.04 12.46 -11.67
N THR A 36 9.01 11.16 -11.37
CA THR A 36 9.09 10.66 -9.99
C THR A 36 10.53 10.70 -9.49
N ALA A 37 10.72 11.19 -8.27
CA ALA A 37 12.03 11.16 -7.63
C ALA A 37 12.38 9.71 -7.27
N VAL A 38 13.53 9.26 -7.76
CA VAL A 38 14.16 7.99 -7.41
C VAL A 38 15.49 8.28 -6.72
N ASP A 39 15.85 7.41 -5.79
CA ASP A 39 17.12 7.47 -5.05
C ASP A 39 17.89 6.13 -5.18
N VAL A 40 19.00 6.04 -4.46
CA VAL A 40 19.90 4.87 -4.50
C VAL A 40 19.27 3.61 -3.91
N PHE A 41 18.20 3.73 -3.12
CA PHE A 41 17.47 2.60 -2.53
C PHE A 41 16.13 2.36 -3.21
N SER A 42 15.85 3.03 -4.33
CA SER A 42 14.64 2.74 -5.09
C SER A 42 14.78 1.38 -5.78
N ASP A 43 13.83 0.50 -5.52
CA ASP A 43 13.82 -0.86 -6.04
C ASP A 43 13.68 -0.91 -7.57
N TYR A 44 14.02 -2.06 -8.15
CA TYR A 44 13.71 -2.40 -9.54
C TYR A 44 12.62 -3.46 -9.55
N ASP A 45 11.43 -3.07 -9.97
CA ASP A 45 10.32 -3.99 -10.18
C ASP A 45 10.34 -4.42 -11.66
N VAL A 46 10.64 -5.69 -11.92
CA VAL A 46 10.90 -6.22 -13.26
C VAL A 46 9.94 -7.35 -13.58
N ILE A 47 9.17 -7.20 -14.66
CA ILE A 47 8.39 -8.31 -15.21
C ILE A 47 9.23 -9.01 -16.27
N LEU A 48 9.47 -10.30 -16.07
CA LEU A 48 10.12 -11.18 -17.03
C LEU A 48 9.09 -12.09 -17.67
N ALA A 49 8.92 -11.93 -18.97
CA ALA A 49 8.12 -12.84 -19.74
C ALA A 49 8.96 -13.89 -20.43
N VAL A 50 8.72 -15.12 -20.00
CA VAL A 50 9.50 -16.29 -20.36
C VAL A 50 8.60 -17.35 -20.98
N ARG A 51 9.19 -18.22 -21.81
CA ARG A 51 8.46 -19.35 -22.41
C ARG A 51 7.98 -20.37 -21.37
N ASP A 52 8.77 -20.54 -20.31
CA ASP A 52 8.50 -21.45 -19.20
C ASP A 52 9.17 -20.88 -17.92
N ILE A 53 8.40 -20.76 -16.84
CA ILE A 53 8.88 -20.21 -15.56
C ILE A 53 9.59 -21.26 -14.71
N HIS A 54 9.34 -22.56 -14.92
CA HIS A 54 9.84 -23.64 -14.06
C HIS A 54 11.37 -23.65 -13.93
N PRO A 55 12.16 -23.51 -15.02
CA PRO A 55 13.62 -23.50 -14.91
C PRO A 55 14.14 -22.36 -14.03
N PHE A 56 13.52 -21.17 -14.11
CA PHE A 56 13.90 -20.00 -13.29
C PHE A 56 13.51 -20.16 -11.82
N PHE A 57 12.47 -20.95 -11.55
CA PHE A 57 11.98 -21.22 -10.21
C PHE A 57 12.81 -22.30 -9.50
N GLU A 58 13.16 -23.36 -10.22
CA GLU A 58 13.92 -24.52 -9.74
C GLU A 58 15.41 -24.20 -9.55
N ASP A 59 16.04 -23.53 -10.52
CA ASP A 59 17.42 -23.08 -10.44
C ASP A 59 17.49 -21.55 -10.38
N ARG A 60 17.90 -21.02 -9.23
CA ARG A 60 17.95 -19.58 -8.95
C ARG A 60 19.34 -18.96 -9.16
N SER A 61 20.30 -19.73 -9.68
CA SER A 61 21.67 -19.28 -9.93
C SER A 61 21.75 -18.15 -10.96
N TRP A 62 20.72 -17.98 -11.79
CA TRP A 62 20.63 -16.85 -12.71
C TRP A 62 20.64 -15.48 -12.02
N LEU A 63 20.26 -15.42 -10.72
CA LEU A 63 20.32 -14.20 -9.93
C LEU A 63 21.77 -13.73 -9.70
N ASP A 64 22.75 -14.63 -9.76
CA ASP A 64 24.17 -14.31 -9.57
C ASP A 64 24.69 -13.33 -10.64
N ALA A 65 23.98 -13.22 -11.77
CA ALA A 65 24.25 -12.21 -12.80
C ALA A 65 24.10 -10.77 -12.27
N PHE A 66 23.37 -10.56 -11.17
CA PHE A 66 23.08 -9.25 -10.60
C PHE A 66 23.84 -8.96 -9.30
N GLY A 67 24.57 -9.92 -8.75
CA GLY A 67 25.41 -9.75 -7.57
C GLY A 67 25.29 -10.91 -6.59
N GLU A 68 25.96 -10.78 -5.44
CA GLU A 68 25.82 -11.73 -4.34
C GLU A 68 24.45 -11.57 -3.68
N VAL A 69 23.63 -12.63 -3.73
CA VAL A 69 22.29 -12.63 -3.11
C VAL A 69 22.41 -12.65 -1.59
N LEU A 70 21.84 -11.64 -0.93
CA LEU A 70 21.78 -11.54 0.53
C LEU A 70 20.49 -12.16 1.08
N VAL A 71 19.35 -11.84 0.48
CA VAL A 71 18.03 -12.38 0.84
C VAL A 71 17.25 -12.71 -0.43
N SER A 72 16.59 -13.85 -0.43
CA SER A 72 15.70 -14.26 -1.51
C SER A 72 14.41 -14.84 -0.94
N TYR A 73 13.29 -14.20 -1.27
CA TYR A 73 11.94 -14.72 -1.04
C TYR A 73 11.29 -15.04 -2.39
N TRP A 74 10.49 -16.11 -2.43
CA TRP A 74 9.79 -16.56 -3.63
C TRP A 74 8.38 -17.00 -3.29
N ASP A 75 7.41 -16.49 -4.04
CA ASP A 75 6.06 -17.02 -4.04
C ASP A 75 6.03 -18.37 -4.75
N PRO A 76 5.23 -19.35 -4.28
CA PRO A 76 5.04 -20.58 -5.02
C PRO A 76 4.46 -20.28 -6.41
N ILE A 77 4.78 -21.13 -7.39
CA ILE A 77 4.11 -21.09 -8.69
C ILE A 77 2.61 -21.27 -8.46
N HIS A 78 1.83 -20.36 -9.02
CA HIS A 78 0.38 -20.41 -8.96
C HIS A 78 -0.23 -19.83 -10.24
N PRO A 79 -1.42 -20.29 -10.65
CA PRO A 79 -2.13 -19.71 -11.77
C PRO A 79 -2.63 -18.32 -11.41
N ALA A 80 -2.38 -17.34 -12.27
CA ALA A 80 -2.92 -16.00 -12.14
C ALA A 80 -4.46 -16.02 -12.15
N PRO A 81 -5.15 -15.35 -11.21
CA PRO A 81 -6.60 -15.48 -11.08
C PRO A 81 -7.41 -15.11 -12.31
N GLU A 82 -6.92 -14.18 -13.12
CA GLU A 82 -7.68 -13.60 -14.25
C GLU A 82 -7.68 -14.51 -15.49
N HIS A 83 -6.61 -15.28 -15.72
CA HIS A 83 -6.40 -16.03 -16.97
C HIS A 83 -5.88 -17.45 -16.75
N GLY A 84 -5.50 -17.81 -15.52
CA GLY A 84 -5.09 -19.16 -15.15
C GLY A 84 -3.67 -19.54 -15.57
N ILE A 85 -2.88 -18.60 -16.10
CA ILE A 85 -1.49 -18.89 -16.49
C ILE A 85 -0.57 -18.81 -15.26
N GLU A 86 0.35 -19.75 -15.17
CA GLU A 86 1.30 -19.84 -14.08
C GLU A 86 2.22 -18.61 -14.01
N GLN A 87 2.38 -18.12 -12.78
CA GLN A 87 3.25 -17.00 -12.43
C GLN A 87 3.94 -17.26 -11.10
N SER A 88 5.00 -16.49 -10.84
CA SER A 88 5.67 -16.43 -9.53
C SER A 88 6.34 -15.08 -9.35
N GLY A 89 6.16 -14.48 -8.18
CA GLY A 89 6.87 -13.27 -7.76
C GLY A 89 8.05 -13.61 -6.85
N ASN A 90 9.05 -12.75 -6.82
CA ASN A 90 10.13 -12.84 -5.86
C ASN A 90 10.60 -11.47 -5.38
N VAL A 91 11.26 -11.47 -4.23
CA VAL A 91 11.89 -10.29 -3.63
C VAL A 91 13.34 -10.64 -3.37
N ILE A 92 14.25 -9.98 -4.09
CA ILE A 92 15.69 -10.26 -4.04
C ILE A 92 16.44 -9.03 -3.54
N GLN A 93 17.17 -9.19 -2.43
CA GLN A 93 18.12 -8.20 -1.94
C GLN A 93 19.53 -8.72 -2.17
N PHE A 94 20.38 -7.90 -2.76
CA PHE A 94 21.79 -8.17 -3.00
C PHE A 94 22.67 -7.53 -1.93
N ALA A 95 23.87 -8.08 -1.71
CA ALA A 95 24.78 -7.66 -0.65
C ALA A 95 25.32 -6.23 -0.82
N ASP A 96 25.28 -5.68 -2.05
CA ASP A 96 25.67 -4.30 -2.36
C ASP A 96 24.55 -3.27 -2.13
N GLY A 97 23.37 -3.72 -1.67
CA GLY A 97 22.20 -2.88 -1.41
C GLY A 97 21.23 -2.76 -2.59
N LEU A 98 21.52 -3.38 -3.74
CA LEU A 98 20.56 -3.48 -4.83
C LEU A 98 19.37 -4.35 -4.41
N LYS A 99 18.15 -3.92 -4.76
CA LYS A 99 16.93 -4.71 -4.63
C LYS A 99 16.24 -4.82 -5.99
N ILE A 100 15.97 -6.05 -6.41
CA ILE A 100 15.20 -6.34 -7.61
C ILE A 100 14.09 -7.31 -7.22
N ASP A 101 12.86 -6.94 -7.53
CA ASP A 101 11.69 -7.80 -7.40
C ASP A 101 11.33 -8.26 -8.82
N PHE A 102 11.37 -9.57 -9.07
CA PHE A 102 10.98 -10.11 -10.36
C PHE A 102 9.60 -10.75 -10.29
N THR A 103 8.76 -10.41 -11.26
CA THR A 103 7.54 -11.16 -11.55
C THR A 103 7.77 -11.98 -12.81
N LEU A 104 7.75 -13.30 -12.66
CA LEU A 104 7.77 -14.25 -13.77
C LEU A 104 6.35 -14.38 -14.29
N TRP A 105 6.09 -13.75 -15.43
CA TRP A 105 4.76 -13.57 -15.98
C TRP A 105 4.78 -13.72 -17.50
N PRO A 106 3.94 -14.53 -18.15
CA PRO A 106 3.91 -14.62 -19.61
C PRO A 106 3.25 -13.37 -20.24
N VAL A 107 3.81 -12.81 -21.33
CA VAL A 107 3.30 -11.56 -21.92
C VAL A 107 1.82 -11.68 -22.29
N GLU A 108 1.00 -10.79 -21.74
CA GLU A 108 -0.41 -10.64 -22.09
C GLU A 108 -0.75 -9.17 -22.44
N PRO A 109 -1.79 -8.93 -23.26
CA PRO A 109 -2.16 -7.59 -23.73
C PRO A 109 -2.92 -6.71 -22.70
N ALA A 110 -3.44 -7.27 -21.60
CA ALA A 110 -4.20 -6.51 -20.61
C ALA A 110 -3.26 -5.80 -19.59
N LEU A 111 -3.57 -4.55 -19.24
CA LEU A 111 -2.81 -3.80 -18.24
C LEU A 111 -3.43 -3.94 -16.84
N PRO A 112 -2.85 -4.72 -15.91
CA PRO A 112 -3.19 -4.62 -14.50
C PRO A 112 -2.85 -3.22 -13.96
N ALA A 113 -3.41 -2.86 -12.79
CA ALA A 113 -3.24 -1.55 -12.18
C ALA A 113 -1.76 -1.15 -11.97
N GLU A 114 -0.89 -2.13 -11.73
CA GLU A 114 0.56 -1.89 -11.62
C GLU A 114 1.17 -1.40 -12.93
N LEU A 115 0.75 -1.94 -14.07
CA LEU A 115 1.20 -1.44 -15.36
C LEU A 115 0.58 -0.08 -15.66
N ASP A 116 -0.69 0.16 -15.34
CA ASP A 116 -1.30 1.49 -15.52
C ASP A 116 -0.63 2.57 -14.64
N ALA A 117 -0.04 2.20 -13.50
CA ALA A 117 0.76 3.09 -12.66
C ALA A 117 2.03 3.56 -13.38
N GLY A 118 2.55 2.77 -14.32
CA GLY A 118 3.72 3.08 -15.13
C GLY A 118 4.50 1.81 -15.48
N TYR A 119 4.84 1.66 -16.76
CA TYR A 119 5.79 0.65 -17.21
C TYR A 119 6.66 1.18 -18.36
N THR A 120 7.84 0.59 -18.51
CA THR A 120 8.76 0.81 -19.63
C THR A 120 9.18 -0.53 -20.20
N ILE A 121 9.11 -0.67 -21.52
CA ILE A 121 9.58 -1.87 -22.22
C ILE A 121 11.11 -1.79 -22.31
N LEU A 122 11.80 -2.72 -21.66
CA LEU A 122 13.26 -2.82 -21.71
C LEU A 122 13.74 -3.73 -22.84
N LEU A 123 12.99 -4.79 -23.13
CA LEU A 123 13.30 -5.77 -24.17
C LEU A 123 12.00 -6.37 -24.72
N ASP A 124 11.92 -6.55 -26.04
CA ASP A 124 10.84 -7.31 -26.70
C ASP A 124 11.37 -8.01 -27.97
N LYS A 125 11.65 -9.31 -27.85
CA LYS A 125 12.28 -10.11 -28.92
C LYS A 125 11.29 -10.57 -29.99
N ASP A 126 10.03 -10.72 -29.61
CA ASP A 126 8.99 -11.35 -30.44
C ASP A 126 7.86 -10.35 -30.79
N ASN A 127 8.03 -9.05 -30.48
CA ASN A 127 7.04 -7.97 -30.64
C ASN A 127 5.74 -8.21 -29.85
N LEU A 128 5.82 -8.89 -28.70
CA LEU A 128 4.68 -9.26 -27.85
C LEU A 128 4.01 -8.06 -27.18
N THR A 129 4.72 -6.94 -27.08
CA THR A 129 4.20 -5.68 -26.52
C THR A 129 3.46 -4.82 -27.54
N THR A 130 3.41 -5.27 -28.81
CA THR A 130 2.68 -4.57 -29.86
C THR A 130 1.20 -4.48 -29.51
N GLY A 131 0.71 -3.25 -29.32
CA GLY A 131 -0.69 -2.99 -28.98
C GLY A 131 -0.97 -2.89 -27.48
N MET A 132 0.05 -3.01 -26.61
CA MET A 132 -0.11 -2.61 -25.21
C MET A 132 -0.47 -1.12 -25.14
N LEU A 133 -1.43 -0.78 -24.29
CA LEU A 133 -1.85 0.61 -24.08
C LEU A 133 -0.76 1.36 -23.30
N ALA A 134 -0.57 2.64 -23.57
CA ALA A 134 0.28 3.46 -22.72
C ALA A 134 -0.32 3.57 -21.31
N PRO A 135 0.50 3.56 -20.25
CA PRO A 135 0.01 3.78 -18.89
C PRO A 135 -0.63 5.16 -18.81
N THR A 136 -1.80 5.24 -18.17
CA THR A 136 -2.48 6.51 -17.94
C THR A 136 -1.92 7.24 -16.72
N TYR A 137 -1.14 6.54 -15.89
CA TYR A 137 -0.63 7.01 -14.59
C TYR A 137 -1.74 7.40 -13.62
N THR A 138 -2.95 6.87 -13.84
CA THR A 138 -4.12 7.12 -12.99
C THR A 138 -4.33 6.02 -11.95
N ALA A 139 -3.58 4.93 -12.01
CA ALA A 139 -3.49 3.99 -10.91
C ALA A 139 -3.17 4.72 -9.59
N TYR A 140 -3.84 4.29 -8.52
CA TYR A 140 -3.78 4.92 -7.20
C TYR A 140 -4.30 6.36 -7.14
N ILE A 141 -5.04 6.85 -8.14
CA ILE A 141 -5.99 7.94 -7.95
C ILE A 141 -7.23 7.35 -7.26
N PRO A 142 -7.58 7.79 -6.04
CA PRO A 142 -8.81 7.37 -5.40
C PRO A 142 -10.02 7.70 -6.27
N LYS A 143 -10.94 6.76 -6.40
CA LYS A 143 -12.23 7.06 -7.03
C LYS A 143 -13.09 7.87 -6.06
N PRO A 144 -13.88 8.85 -6.55
CA PRO A 144 -14.90 9.49 -5.72
C PRO A 144 -15.84 8.42 -5.16
N PRO A 145 -16.06 8.37 -3.84
CA PRO A 145 -17.03 7.45 -3.27
C PRO A 145 -18.44 7.90 -3.67
N ASP A 146 -19.34 6.94 -3.84
CA ASP A 146 -20.77 7.25 -3.74
C ASP A 146 -21.17 7.40 -2.25
N GLU A 147 -22.36 7.95 -2.02
CA GLU A 147 -22.84 8.19 -0.66
C GLU A 147 -22.90 6.91 0.16
N ALA A 148 -23.34 5.79 -0.42
CA ALA A 148 -23.43 4.51 0.29
C ALA A 148 -22.05 3.99 0.73
N THR A 149 -21.04 4.08 -0.13
CA THR A 149 -19.66 3.69 0.18
C THR A 149 -19.07 4.58 1.26
N TYR A 150 -19.31 5.89 1.18
CA TYR A 150 -18.90 6.85 2.19
C TYR A 150 -19.55 6.53 3.56
N GLN A 151 -20.87 6.35 3.62
CA GLN A 151 -21.58 6.05 4.88
C GLN A 151 -21.06 4.77 5.52
N ARG A 152 -20.91 3.70 4.72
CA ARG A 152 -20.38 2.42 5.19
C ARG A 152 -18.97 2.58 5.77
N MET A 153 -18.09 3.35 5.14
CA MET A 153 -16.74 3.59 5.67
C MET A 153 -16.77 4.29 7.03
N VAL A 154 -17.69 5.26 7.21
CA VAL A 154 -17.87 5.93 8.50
C VAL A 154 -18.40 4.96 9.55
N GLU A 155 -19.38 4.13 9.21
CA GLU A 155 -19.94 3.11 10.11
C GLU A 155 -18.91 2.06 10.54
N GLU A 156 -18.15 1.53 9.59
CA GLU A 156 -17.09 0.54 9.83
C GLU A 156 -15.99 1.12 10.74
N PHE A 157 -15.53 2.34 10.47
CA PHE A 157 -14.57 3.04 11.34
C PHE A 157 -15.08 3.17 12.79
N PHE A 158 -16.33 3.59 12.98
CA PHE A 158 -16.90 3.75 14.33
C PHE A 158 -17.25 2.42 15.00
N SER A 159 -17.38 1.33 14.25
CA SER A 159 -17.57 -0.01 14.83
C SER A 159 -16.34 -0.51 15.60
N ASP A 160 -15.15 -0.04 15.23
CA ASP A 160 -13.86 -0.43 15.80
C ASP A 160 -13.50 0.32 17.09
N ALA A 161 -13.93 1.57 17.24
CA ALA A 161 -13.60 2.38 18.41
C ALA A 161 -14.01 1.72 19.76
N PRO A 162 -15.21 1.11 19.91
CA PRO A 162 -15.56 0.33 21.09
C PRO A 162 -14.67 -0.90 21.32
N TYR A 163 -14.15 -1.53 20.27
CA TYR A 163 -13.26 -2.68 20.38
C TYR A 163 -11.88 -2.26 20.89
N VAL A 164 -11.29 -1.21 20.30
CA VAL A 164 -10.03 -0.61 20.81
C VAL A 164 -10.19 -0.21 22.28
N ALA A 165 -11.28 0.47 22.64
CA ALA A 165 -11.57 0.86 24.03
C ALA A 165 -11.63 -0.35 24.98
N LYS A 166 -12.22 -1.48 24.56
CA LYS A 166 -12.22 -2.73 25.34
C LYS A 166 -10.81 -3.29 25.53
N CYS A 167 -10.02 -3.38 24.48
CA CYS A 167 -8.65 -3.90 24.56
C CYS A 167 -7.77 -3.02 25.46
N LEU A 168 -7.84 -1.68 25.31
CA LEU A 168 -7.09 -0.76 26.16
C LEU A 168 -7.52 -0.81 27.62
N TRP A 169 -8.80 -1.01 27.90
CA TRP A 169 -9.30 -1.20 29.26
C TRP A 169 -8.78 -2.51 29.89
N ARG A 170 -8.55 -3.54 29.08
CA ARG A 170 -8.03 -4.85 29.50
C ARG A 170 -6.50 -4.94 29.55
N ASP A 171 -5.79 -3.86 29.20
CA ASP A 171 -4.33 -3.88 29.02
C ASP A 171 -3.87 -4.86 27.92
N GLU A 172 -4.68 -5.02 26.87
CA GLU A 172 -4.39 -5.87 25.71
C GLU A 172 -3.77 -5.06 24.57
N LEU A 173 -2.47 -4.76 24.67
CA LEU A 173 -1.78 -3.88 23.73
C LEU A 173 -1.82 -4.35 22.27
N LEU A 174 -1.58 -5.64 22.00
CA LEU A 174 -1.48 -6.15 20.62
C LEU A 174 -2.79 -6.01 19.83
N PRO A 175 -3.97 -6.49 20.30
CA PRO A 175 -5.22 -6.29 19.57
C PRO A 175 -5.64 -4.81 19.54
N ALA A 176 -5.33 -4.03 20.57
CA ALA A 176 -5.55 -2.58 20.53
C ALA A 176 -4.76 -1.94 19.39
N LYS A 177 -3.48 -2.29 19.22
CA LYS A 177 -2.62 -1.77 18.16
C LYS A 177 -3.03 -2.25 16.77
N TRP A 178 -3.39 -3.52 16.63
CA TRP A 178 -3.94 -4.03 15.37
C TRP A 178 -5.13 -3.19 14.93
N CYS A 179 -6.16 -3.08 15.76
CA CYS A 179 -7.37 -2.36 15.36
C CYS A 179 -7.14 -0.84 15.25
N LEU A 180 -6.40 -0.23 16.17
CA LEU A 180 -6.18 1.22 16.15
C LEU A 180 -5.23 1.70 15.05
N ASP A 181 -4.18 0.93 14.73
CA ASP A 181 -3.17 1.35 13.74
C ASP A 181 -3.44 0.74 12.36
N TYR A 182 -3.85 -0.52 12.27
CA TYR A 182 -4.17 -1.15 10.99
C TYR A 182 -5.60 -0.82 10.54
N ASP A 183 -6.63 -1.27 11.25
CA ASP A 183 -8.01 -1.10 10.80
C ASP A 183 -8.41 0.39 10.77
N MET A 184 -8.47 1.05 11.93
CA MET A 184 -8.92 2.44 12.05
C MET A 184 -8.08 3.44 11.24
N LYS A 185 -6.75 3.30 11.19
CA LYS A 185 -5.89 4.24 10.47
C LYS A 185 -5.63 3.84 9.02
N HIS A 186 -5.15 2.64 8.74
CA HIS A 186 -4.78 2.25 7.38
C HIS A 186 -5.97 1.84 6.51
N VAL A 187 -6.98 1.17 7.06
CA VAL A 187 -8.15 0.72 6.29
C VAL A 187 -9.17 1.85 6.12
N TYR A 188 -9.37 2.71 7.12
CA TYR A 188 -10.44 3.73 7.09
C TYR A 188 -9.94 5.17 7.02
N LEU A 189 -9.14 5.64 7.98
CA LEU A 189 -8.71 7.04 8.01
C LEU A 189 -7.85 7.41 6.80
N ARG A 190 -6.95 6.53 6.35
CA ARG A 190 -6.11 6.79 5.18
C ARG A 190 -6.97 7.00 3.93
N PRO A 191 -7.86 6.10 3.49
CA PRO A 191 -8.75 6.38 2.36
C PRO A 191 -9.59 7.64 2.53
N MET A 192 -10.08 7.94 3.74
CA MET A 192 -10.82 9.17 4.00
C MET A 192 -9.94 10.43 3.78
N LEU A 193 -8.66 10.40 4.20
CA LEU A 193 -7.68 11.45 3.91
C LEU A 193 -7.36 11.55 2.41
N GLU A 194 -7.31 10.42 1.71
CA GLU A 194 -7.13 10.37 0.25
C GLU A 194 -8.31 11.00 -0.48
N TRP A 195 -9.56 10.69 -0.11
CA TRP A 195 -10.74 11.37 -0.64
C TRP A 195 -10.75 12.85 -0.32
N ARG A 196 -10.36 13.23 0.90
CA ARG A 196 -10.28 14.63 1.27
C ARG A 196 -9.27 15.39 0.42
N MET A 197 -8.10 14.80 0.20
CA MET A 197 -7.08 15.34 -0.70
C MET A 197 -7.66 15.52 -2.11
N GLU A 198 -8.30 14.49 -2.66
CA GLU A 198 -8.85 14.54 -4.02
C GLU A 198 -10.02 15.51 -4.19
N CYS A 199 -10.73 15.88 -3.13
CA CYS A 199 -11.69 16.99 -3.17
C CYS A 199 -11.02 18.33 -3.57
N ASP A 200 -9.74 18.53 -3.28
CA ASP A 200 -8.98 19.73 -3.69
C ASP A 200 -8.32 19.55 -5.08
N HIS A 201 -8.09 18.31 -5.51
CA HIS A 201 -7.38 17.98 -6.75
C HIS A 201 -8.31 17.52 -7.90
N GLY A 202 -9.61 17.40 -7.66
CA GLY A 202 -10.59 17.02 -8.68
C GLY A 202 -10.40 15.60 -9.19
N TRP A 203 -10.07 14.64 -8.32
CA TRP A 203 -9.94 13.22 -8.67
C TRP A 203 -8.91 12.94 -9.77
N SER A 204 -7.75 13.60 -9.67
CA SER A 204 -6.68 13.58 -10.68
C SER A 204 -5.28 13.34 -10.10
N ALA A 205 -5.12 13.22 -8.79
CA ALA A 205 -3.82 13.15 -8.15
C ALA A 205 -3.56 11.79 -7.47
N PRO A 206 -2.52 11.04 -7.92
CA PRO A 206 -2.20 9.77 -7.28
C PRO A 206 -1.60 10.00 -5.89
N THR A 207 -2.10 9.26 -4.90
CA THR A 207 -1.57 9.21 -3.53
C THR A 207 -0.40 8.22 -3.43
N GLY A 208 -0.33 7.29 -4.38
CA GLY A 208 0.62 6.18 -4.39
C GLY A 208 0.29 5.10 -3.35
N ALA A 209 0.98 3.97 -3.45
CA ALA A 209 0.75 2.84 -2.54
C ALA A 209 0.81 3.27 -1.07
N LEU A 210 -0.18 2.81 -0.31
CA LEU A 210 -0.35 3.07 1.12
C LEU A 210 -0.38 4.56 1.52
N GLY A 211 -0.74 5.47 0.60
CA GLY A 211 -0.84 6.90 0.88
C GLY A 211 0.52 7.59 1.03
N LYS A 212 1.61 7.04 0.48
CA LYS A 212 2.98 7.59 0.59
C LYS A 212 3.09 9.05 0.14
N GLY A 213 2.20 9.51 -0.74
CA GLY A 213 2.12 10.88 -1.24
C GLY A 213 1.35 11.86 -0.35
N LEU A 214 0.60 11.39 0.65
CA LEU A 214 -0.28 12.24 1.47
C LEU A 214 0.47 13.36 2.18
N LYS A 215 1.65 13.10 2.76
CA LYS A 215 2.46 14.12 3.46
C LYS A 215 2.81 15.33 2.57
N LYS A 216 2.98 15.10 1.26
CA LYS A 216 3.36 16.14 0.30
C LYS A 216 2.17 16.98 -0.16
N ARG A 217 0.94 16.45 -0.05
CA ARG A 217 -0.27 17.02 -0.67
C ARG A 217 -1.29 17.54 0.35
N LEU A 218 -1.36 16.92 1.53
CA LEU A 218 -2.25 17.39 2.59
C LEU A 218 -1.76 18.69 3.22
N PRO A 219 -2.68 19.54 3.72
CA PRO A 219 -2.31 20.67 4.56
C PRO A 219 -1.44 20.22 5.75
N SER A 220 -0.37 20.95 6.04
CA SER A 220 0.59 20.61 7.10
C SER A 220 -0.06 20.43 8.47
N ALA A 221 -1.11 21.20 8.76
CA ALA A 221 -1.90 21.07 9.99
C ALA A 221 -2.59 19.70 10.08
N LEU A 222 -3.17 19.20 8.98
CA LEU A 222 -3.85 17.90 8.95
C LEU A 222 -2.84 16.75 9.07
N TRP A 223 -1.69 16.86 8.40
CA TRP A 223 -0.60 15.90 8.54
C TRP A 223 -0.07 15.84 9.98
N THR A 224 0.09 17.00 10.63
CA THR A 224 0.50 17.09 12.04
C THR A 224 -0.53 16.42 12.96
N GLN A 225 -1.83 16.54 12.68
CA GLN A 225 -2.85 15.81 13.42
C GLN A 225 -2.72 14.30 13.25
N LEU A 226 -2.46 13.82 12.02
CA LEU A 226 -2.23 12.40 11.75
C LEU A 226 -1.01 11.88 12.52
N GLU A 227 0.13 12.58 12.47
CA GLU A 227 1.34 12.21 13.24
C GLU A 227 1.03 12.11 14.75
N ASN A 228 0.20 13.00 15.27
CA ASN A 228 -0.25 13.01 16.66
C ASN A 228 -1.20 11.86 17.05
N THR A 229 -1.69 11.07 16.09
CA THR A 229 -2.51 9.87 16.36
C THR A 229 -1.69 8.62 16.65
N TYR A 230 -0.37 8.64 16.43
CA TYR A 230 0.50 7.50 16.73
C TYR A 230 1.01 7.55 18.18
N ALA A 231 1.16 6.38 18.80
CA ALA A 231 1.62 6.24 20.18
C ALA A 231 2.57 5.04 20.33
N GLY A 232 3.44 5.12 21.35
CA GLY A 232 4.31 4.01 21.77
C GLY A 232 3.51 2.89 22.44
N ALA A 233 4.16 2.08 23.28
CA ALA A 233 3.52 0.95 23.94
C ALA A 233 2.61 1.35 25.13
N GLY A 234 2.63 2.59 25.59
CA GLY A 234 1.91 3.02 26.78
C GLY A 234 0.39 3.00 26.60
N ILE A 235 -0.35 2.33 27.49
CA ILE A 235 -1.82 2.26 27.42
C ILE A 235 -2.48 3.65 27.50
N ALA A 236 -1.99 4.52 28.39
CA ALA A 236 -2.52 5.87 28.51
C ALA A 236 -2.32 6.69 27.23
N GLU A 237 -1.17 6.57 26.59
CA GLU A 237 -0.88 7.22 25.29
C GLU A 237 -1.80 6.67 24.19
N ASN A 238 -2.11 5.36 24.22
CA ASN A 238 -3.00 4.75 23.25
C ASN A 238 -4.47 5.14 23.42
N TRP A 239 -4.91 5.45 24.66
CA TRP A 239 -6.20 6.09 24.86
C TRP A 239 -6.25 7.49 24.23
N GLU A 240 -5.19 8.29 24.37
CA GLU A 240 -5.10 9.59 23.70
C GLU A 240 -5.07 9.42 22.18
N ALA A 241 -4.30 8.46 21.67
CA ALA A 241 -4.24 8.12 20.25
C ALA A 241 -5.63 7.76 19.69
N LEU A 242 -6.40 6.91 20.38
CA LEU A 242 -7.77 6.56 19.98
C LEU A 242 -8.64 7.82 19.79
N PHE A 243 -8.67 8.72 20.78
CA PHE A 243 -9.51 9.90 20.69
C PHE A 243 -9.01 10.91 19.66
N ARG A 244 -7.70 11.01 19.44
CA ARG A 244 -7.12 11.84 18.37
C ARG A 244 -7.46 11.26 16.98
N THR A 245 -7.39 9.94 16.80
CA THR A 245 -7.82 9.26 15.56
C THR A 245 -9.29 9.52 15.28
N ILE A 246 -10.17 9.37 16.28
CA ILE A 246 -11.61 9.66 16.16
C ILE A 246 -11.84 11.13 15.79
N ALA A 247 -11.17 12.07 16.46
CA ALA A 247 -11.33 13.49 16.20
C ALA A 247 -10.88 13.89 14.78
N LEU A 248 -9.73 13.37 14.34
CA LEU A 248 -9.21 13.59 13.00
C LEU A 248 -10.13 12.96 11.94
N PHE A 249 -10.57 11.72 12.14
CA PHE A 249 -11.49 11.06 11.21
C PHE A 249 -12.80 11.85 11.08
N ARG A 250 -13.40 12.28 12.20
CA ARG A 250 -14.59 13.15 12.19
C ARG A 250 -14.35 14.41 11.37
N GLN A 251 -13.24 15.11 11.62
CA GLN A 251 -12.93 16.35 10.91
C GLN A 251 -12.88 16.10 9.40
N VAL A 252 -12.10 15.11 8.97
CA VAL A 252 -11.87 14.79 7.55
C VAL A 252 -13.15 14.28 6.88
N ALA A 253 -13.90 13.40 7.55
CA ALA A 253 -15.15 12.85 7.03
C ALA A 253 -16.21 13.95 6.85
N CYS A 254 -16.38 14.86 7.82
CA CYS A 254 -17.24 16.03 7.65
C CYS A 254 -16.83 16.89 6.45
N GLU A 255 -15.53 17.17 6.29
CA GLU A 255 -15.02 17.95 5.15
C GLU A 255 -15.32 17.24 3.81
N VAL A 256 -15.20 15.91 3.74
CA VAL A 256 -15.54 15.13 2.55
C VAL A 256 -17.05 15.14 2.28
N ALA A 257 -17.88 14.92 3.31
CA ALA A 257 -19.34 14.99 3.19
C ALA A 257 -19.80 16.34 2.66
N ASP A 258 -19.30 17.44 3.23
CA ASP A 258 -19.64 18.80 2.79
C ASP A 258 -19.25 19.05 1.32
N ARG A 259 -18.08 18.55 0.90
CA ARG A 259 -17.56 18.70 -0.47
C ARG A 259 -18.34 17.87 -1.49
N LEU A 260 -18.84 16.69 -1.10
CA LEU A 260 -19.57 15.77 -1.98
C LEU A 260 -21.09 15.88 -1.86
N GLY A 261 -21.60 16.67 -0.91
CA GLY A 261 -23.03 16.84 -0.68
C GLY A 261 -23.68 15.66 0.06
N TYR A 262 -22.92 14.94 0.88
CA TYR A 262 -23.40 13.81 1.69
C TYR A 262 -23.69 14.24 3.12
N ALA A 263 -24.49 13.45 3.84
CA ALA A 263 -24.73 13.67 5.27
C ALA A 263 -23.65 12.97 6.12
N TYR A 264 -23.09 13.62 7.14
CA TYR A 264 -22.27 12.93 8.14
C TYR A 264 -23.13 12.43 9.32
N PRO A 265 -23.00 11.16 9.76
CA PRO A 265 -23.82 10.58 10.82
C PRO A 265 -23.35 11.03 12.22
N HIS A 266 -23.59 12.30 12.57
CA HIS A 266 -23.14 12.89 13.84
C HIS A 266 -23.60 12.13 15.09
N GLU A 267 -24.81 11.57 15.10
CA GLU A 267 -25.33 10.85 16.28
C GLU A 267 -24.57 9.54 16.55
N LEU A 268 -24.18 8.81 15.50
CA LEU A 268 -23.39 7.57 15.62
C LEU A 268 -22.05 7.89 16.28
N ASP A 269 -21.34 8.85 15.70
CA ASP A 269 -20.06 9.34 16.18
C ASP A 269 -20.12 9.76 17.66
N GLN A 270 -21.07 10.63 18.01
CA GLN A 270 -21.22 11.13 19.38
C GLN A 270 -21.47 9.99 20.37
N ARG A 271 -22.37 9.06 20.03
CA ARG A 271 -22.69 7.91 20.89
C ARG A 271 -21.50 6.98 21.08
N VAL A 272 -20.77 6.66 20.01
CA VAL A 272 -19.60 5.78 20.08
C VAL A 272 -18.46 6.45 20.84
N THR A 273 -18.17 7.72 20.56
CA THR A 273 -17.15 8.49 21.26
C THR A 273 -17.45 8.57 22.75
N HIS A 274 -18.70 8.87 23.11
CA HIS A 274 -19.14 8.91 24.51
C HIS A 274 -19.01 7.54 25.19
N TYR A 275 -19.36 6.46 24.49
CA TYR A 275 -19.20 5.11 25.00
C TYR A 275 -17.73 4.78 25.34
N ALA A 276 -16.80 5.07 24.41
CA ALA A 276 -15.37 4.87 24.64
C ALA A 276 -14.81 5.73 25.79
N GLN A 277 -15.24 6.98 25.91
CA GLN A 277 -14.87 7.86 27.03
C GLN A 277 -15.37 7.31 28.37
N LYS A 278 -16.60 6.83 28.44
CA LYS A 278 -17.17 6.19 29.64
C LYS A 278 -16.37 4.95 30.03
N MET A 279 -15.98 4.12 29.05
CA MET A 279 -15.12 2.96 29.32
C MET A 279 -13.80 3.34 29.95
N ARG A 280 -13.11 4.37 29.43
CA ARG A 280 -11.84 4.86 30.00
C ARG A 280 -11.97 5.29 31.47
N GLN A 281 -13.10 5.89 31.83
CA GLN A 281 -13.38 6.37 33.20
C GLN A 281 -13.83 5.25 34.14
N THR A 282 -14.26 4.10 33.61
CA THR A 282 -14.75 2.98 34.40
C THR A 282 -13.55 2.27 35.03
N ARG A 283 -13.53 2.20 36.37
CA ARG A 283 -12.49 1.45 37.08
C ARG A 283 -12.60 -0.04 36.72
N PRO A 284 -11.48 -0.75 36.50
CA PRO A 284 -11.50 -2.20 36.55
C PRO A 284 -12.00 -2.63 37.92
N GLU A 285 -13.23 -3.10 38.02
CA GLU A 285 -13.59 -3.98 39.12
C GLU A 285 -12.70 -5.21 38.97
N VAL A 286 -11.80 -5.40 39.94
CA VAL A 286 -10.81 -6.47 39.93
C VAL A 286 -11.54 -7.80 39.85
N VAL A 287 -11.61 -8.37 38.64
CA VAL A 287 -11.90 -9.80 38.44
C VAL A 287 -10.82 -10.37 37.52
N PHE A 288 -9.57 -10.26 37.97
CA PHE A 288 -8.58 -11.27 37.63
C PHE A 288 -8.27 -12.01 38.92
N GLY A 289 -8.91 -13.17 39.05
CA GLY A 289 -8.52 -14.18 40.02
C GLY A 289 -7.01 -14.38 39.88
N ARG A 290 -6.31 -14.13 40.98
CA ARG A 290 -4.90 -14.50 41.14
C ARG A 290 -4.72 -15.91 40.57
N ARG A 291 -3.90 -16.05 39.53
CA ARG A 291 -3.25 -17.34 39.27
C ARG A 291 -1.85 -17.29 39.90
N PRO A 292 -1.43 -18.41 40.50
CA PRO A 292 -0.27 -18.49 41.38
C PRO A 292 1.04 -18.13 40.68
#